data_AF-A0A1G0E748-F1
#
_entry.id   AF-A0A1G0E748-F1
#
_cell.length_a   1.000
_cell.length_b   1.000
_cell.length_c   1.000
_cell.angle_alpha   90.00
_cell.angle_beta   90.00
_cell.angle_gamma   90.00
#
_symmetry.space_group_name_H-M   'P 1'
#
loop_
_entity.id
_entity.type
_entity.pdbx_description
1 polymer ?
#
loop_
_entity_poly.entity_id
_entity_poly.type
_entity_poly.pdbx_seq_one_letter_code
_entity_poly.pdbx_strand_id
1 'polypeptide(L)'
;MARDGIEVSSSKLRAAEQQLAKSSKVPYQSSALFKETQLSSKVDISELSKAASEHINKEGLTAAGRALTKHASGQRITGTFPKLEGNIAQQNKMAQQVIDNILKNPKSVFRNLHRGGLEVRAPDGTGVRFNADGSFSTLLDPKL
;
A
#
# COMPACT_ATOMS: atom_id res chain seq x y z
N MET A 1 -3.63 65.75 -20.57
CA MET A 1 -3.65 64.38 -21.15
C MET A 1 -2.58 63.53 -20.47
N ALA A 2 -2.82 62.21 -20.29
CA ALA A 2 -1.88 61.07 -20.30
C ALA A 2 -0.45 61.16 -19.67
N ARG A 3 0.15 60.14 -19.04
CA ARG A 3 -0.25 58.76 -18.65
C ARG A 3 0.86 58.16 -17.74
N ASP A 4 0.57 56.99 -17.17
CA ASP A 4 1.48 55.95 -16.65
C ASP A 4 2.31 56.24 -15.38
N GLY A 5 2.00 55.47 -14.33
CA GLY A 5 2.77 55.37 -13.10
C GLY A 5 3.68 54.14 -13.09
N ILE A 6 4.79 54.21 -12.36
CA ILE A 6 5.77 53.11 -12.22
C ILE A 6 5.60 52.46 -10.84
N GLU A 7 5.41 51.14 -10.85
CA GLU A 7 5.13 50.32 -9.67
C GLU A 7 6.41 50.06 -8.84
N VAL A 8 6.33 50.29 -7.53
CA VAL A 8 7.50 50.21 -6.62
C VAL A 8 7.55 48.85 -5.92
N SER A 9 8.27 47.88 -6.51
CA SER A 9 8.24 46.49 -6.03
C SER A 9 9.24 46.16 -4.89
N SER A 10 8.70 46.09 -3.68
CA SER A 10 9.01 45.30 -2.46
C SER A 10 10.30 44.46 -2.31
N SER A 11 11.46 44.89 -2.81
CA SER A 11 12.75 44.20 -2.62
C SER A 11 13.41 44.39 -1.24
N LYS A 12 12.84 45.22 -0.36
CA LYS A 12 13.40 45.54 0.99
C LYS A 12 12.97 44.61 2.14
N LEU A 13 12.24 43.52 1.89
CA LEU A 13 11.72 42.63 2.95
C LEU A 13 12.42 41.26 3.09
N ARG A 14 13.45 40.94 2.29
CA ARG A 14 14.07 39.61 2.29
C ARG A 14 15.53 39.53 2.79
N ALA A 15 16.00 40.59 3.46
CA ALA A 15 17.32 40.64 4.09
C ALA A 15 17.30 40.31 5.61
N ALA A 16 16.13 40.10 6.22
CA ALA A 16 15.98 39.92 7.67
C ALA A 16 15.92 38.44 8.13
N GLU A 17 15.74 37.47 7.22
CA GLU A 17 15.56 36.05 7.57
C GLU A 17 16.86 35.22 7.66
N GLN A 18 18.03 35.75 7.25
CA GLN A 18 19.25 34.95 7.15
C GLN A 18 20.14 34.93 8.41
N GLN A 19 19.86 35.72 9.45
CA GLN A 19 20.66 35.74 10.68
C GLN A 19 19.86 35.99 11.97
N LEU A 20 19.08 35.00 12.43
CA LEU A 20 18.74 34.90 13.86
C LEU A 20 18.52 33.46 14.32
N ALA A 21 18.95 33.17 15.56
CA ALA A 21 18.64 31.97 16.34
C ALA A 21 19.12 30.59 15.81
N LYS A 22 20.45 30.40 15.77
CA LYS A 22 21.02 29.14 16.26
C LYS A 22 20.77 29.04 17.77
N SER A 23 20.21 27.93 18.27
CA SER A 23 20.30 27.37 19.64
C SER A 23 18.95 26.96 20.26
N SER A 24 18.73 25.65 20.46
CA SER A 24 18.14 25.00 21.67
C SER A 24 17.60 23.59 21.39
N LYS A 25 17.16 22.88 22.45
CA LYS A 25 16.78 21.45 22.48
C LYS A 25 15.55 21.27 23.41
N VAL A 26 14.80 20.15 23.45
CA VAL A 26 15.07 18.81 22.87
C VAL A 26 14.18 18.44 21.66
N PRO A 27 12.99 17.76 21.74
CA PRO A 27 12.62 16.90 20.62
C PRO A 27 11.26 17.21 19.98
N TYR A 28 11.23 17.61 18.70
CA TYR A 28 9.98 17.54 17.92
C TYR A 28 9.78 16.12 17.39
N GLN A 29 8.95 15.33 18.07
CA GLN A 29 8.31 14.18 17.42
C GLN A 29 7.45 14.68 16.25
N SER A 30 7.22 13.83 15.24
CA SER A 30 6.52 14.15 13.97
C SER A 30 7.38 14.70 12.82
N SER A 31 8.30 13.87 12.32
CA SER A 31 8.83 13.97 10.94
C SER A 31 8.66 12.69 10.12
N ALA A 32 8.43 11.54 10.77
CA ALA A 32 8.05 10.30 10.10
C ALA A 32 6.65 10.37 9.49
N LEU A 33 5.70 11.00 10.18
CA LEU A 33 4.28 11.03 9.79
C LEU A 33 4.00 11.84 8.51
N PHE A 34 4.88 12.79 8.16
CA PHE A 34 4.75 13.61 6.94
C PHE A 34 5.49 13.03 5.72
N LYS A 35 6.29 11.96 5.88
CA LYS A 35 6.89 11.25 4.74
C LYS A 35 5.95 10.22 4.11
N GLU A 36 4.93 9.80 4.83
CA GLU A 36 3.98 8.75 4.41
C GLU A 36 3.03 9.23 3.28
N THR A 37 2.79 10.54 3.18
CA THR A 37 1.85 11.13 2.20
C THR A 37 2.46 11.37 0.80
N GLN A 38 3.79 11.35 0.64
CA GLN A 38 4.46 11.88 -0.58
C GLN A 38 5.23 10.85 -1.43
N LEU A 39 5.03 9.55 -1.21
CA LEU A 39 5.60 8.50 -2.08
C LEU A 39 4.54 7.58 -2.72
N SER A 40 3.31 8.07 -2.87
CA SER A 40 2.24 7.42 -3.63
C SER A 40 2.43 7.64 -5.14
N SER A 41 3.47 7.03 -5.72
CA SER A 41 3.63 6.96 -7.18
C SER A 41 2.70 5.90 -7.77
N LYS A 42 1.40 6.21 -7.80
CA LYS A 42 0.32 5.53 -8.55
C LYS A 42 0.32 3.98 -8.52
N VAL A 43 0.32 3.42 -7.31
CA VAL A 43 -0.30 2.11 -7.06
C VAL A 43 -1.54 2.36 -6.23
N ASP A 44 -2.72 2.29 -6.85
CA ASP A 44 -3.98 2.48 -6.13
C ASP A 44 -4.33 1.21 -5.34
N ILE A 45 -4.18 1.30 -4.02
CA ILE A 45 -4.48 0.19 -3.08
C ILE A 45 -5.95 -0.25 -3.19
N SER A 46 -6.87 0.65 -3.56
CA SER A 46 -8.29 0.31 -3.71
C SER A 46 -8.52 -0.56 -4.95
N GLU A 47 -7.87 -0.26 -6.07
CA GLU A 47 -7.93 -1.09 -7.28
C GLU A 47 -7.22 -2.43 -7.08
N LEU A 48 -6.10 -2.48 -6.37
CA LEU A 48 -5.45 -3.76 -6.00
C LEU A 48 -6.32 -4.63 -5.09
N SER A 49 -6.97 -4.01 -4.09
CA SER A 49 -7.91 -4.69 -3.18
C SER A 49 -9.11 -5.24 -3.95
N LYS A 50 -9.67 -4.44 -4.87
CA LYS A 50 -10.77 -4.81 -5.75
C LYS A 50 -10.39 -5.95 -6.71
N ALA A 51 -9.23 -5.88 -7.37
CA ALA A 51 -8.74 -6.91 -8.30
C ALA A 51 -8.60 -8.30 -7.66
N ALA A 52 -8.43 -8.38 -6.33
CA ALA A 52 -8.45 -9.65 -5.59
C ALA A 52 -9.86 -10.23 -5.40
N SER A 53 -10.89 -9.38 -5.30
CA SER A 53 -12.29 -9.79 -5.25
C SER A 53 -12.88 -10.13 -6.62
N GLU A 54 -12.24 -9.68 -7.70
CA GLU A 54 -12.66 -9.95 -9.07
C GLU A 54 -12.56 -11.44 -9.45
N HIS A 55 -13.30 -11.82 -10.49
CA HIS A 55 -13.43 -13.19 -11.02
C HIS A 55 -13.91 -14.24 -10.00
N ILE A 56 -15.22 -14.42 -9.94
CA ILE A 56 -15.89 -15.48 -9.18
C ILE A 56 -15.92 -16.76 -10.04
N ASN A 57 -15.53 -17.92 -9.47
CA ASN A 57 -15.59 -19.21 -10.16
C ASN A 57 -17.00 -19.86 -10.06
N LYS A 58 -17.17 -21.04 -10.67
CA LYS A 58 -18.42 -21.81 -10.65
C LYS A 58 -18.89 -22.21 -9.23
N GLU A 59 -18.00 -22.19 -8.24
CA GLU A 59 -18.26 -22.53 -6.84
C GLU A 59 -18.60 -21.29 -6.00
N GLY A 60 -18.59 -20.08 -6.60
CA GLY A 60 -18.84 -18.82 -5.91
C GLY A 60 -17.62 -18.22 -5.20
N LEU A 61 -16.41 -18.79 -5.34
CA LEU A 61 -15.18 -18.26 -4.76
C LEU A 61 -14.54 -17.18 -5.64
N THR A 62 -14.13 -16.06 -5.04
CA THR A 62 -13.33 -15.00 -5.70
C THR A 62 -11.90 -15.46 -5.98
N ALA A 63 -11.13 -14.69 -6.76
CA ALA A 63 -9.71 -14.97 -6.95
C ALA A 63 -8.93 -15.02 -5.61
N ALA A 64 -9.23 -14.11 -4.68
CA ALA A 64 -8.74 -14.13 -3.30
C ALA A 64 -9.11 -15.43 -2.57
N GLY A 65 -10.39 -15.81 -2.58
CA GLY A 65 -10.87 -17.04 -1.93
C GLY A 65 -10.12 -18.28 -2.43
N ARG A 66 -9.94 -18.38 -3.75
CA ARG A 66 -9.20 -19.46 -4.43
C ARG A 66 -7.68 -19.44 -4.22
N ALA A 67 -7.11 -18.31 -3.79
CA ALA A 67 -5.73 -18.24 -3.34
C ALA A 67 -5.62 -18.68 -1.89
N LEU A 68 -6.53 -18.22 -1.01
CA LEU A 68 -6.54 -18.63 0.39
C LEU A 68 -6.72 -20.15 0.54
N THR A 69 -7.53 -20.82 -0.31
CA THR A 69 -7.65 -22.30 -0.28
C THR A 69 -6.33 -23.04 -0.53
N LYS A 70 -5.35 -22.42 -1.18
CA LYS A 70 -4.04 -23.01 -1.46
C LYS A 70 -3.00 -22.74 -0.38
N HIS A 71 -3.17 -21.66 0.39
CA HIS A 71 -2.17 -21.12 1.32
C HIS A 71 -2.63 -21.13 2.80
N ALA A 72 -3.91 -21.44 3.05
CA ALA A 72 -4.46 -21.59 4.39
C ALA A 72 -3.80 -22.74 5.18
N SER A 73 -3.59 -22.51 6.48
CA SER A 73 -3.16 -23.51 7.45
C SER A 73 -4.06 -24.75 7.38
N GLY A 74 -3.44 -25.93 7.40
CA GLY A 74 -4.15 -27.22 7.32
C GLY A 74 -4.51 -27.68 5.91
N GLN A 75 -4.42 -26.82 4.88
CA GLN A 75 -4.50 -27.26 3.47
C GLN A 75 -3.13 -27.71 2.92
N ARG A 76 -2.04 -27.30 3.59
CA ARG A 76 -0.66 -27.73 3.35
C ARG A 76 0.09 -27.83 4.67
N ILE A 77 1.11 -28.68 4.73
CA ILE A 77 2.05 -28.77 5.86
C ILE A 77 2.77 -27.42 6.11
N THR A 78 2.90 -26.57 5.08
CA THR A 78 3.50 -25.23 5.12
C THR A 78 2.49 -24.08 4.99
N GLY A 79 1.18 -24.35 5.12
CA GLY A 79 0.16 -23.31 5.00
C GLY A 79 0.31 -22.28 6.12
N THR A 80 0.53 -21.01 5.79
CA THR A 80 0.86 -19.98 6.79
C THR A 80 -0.29 -19.01 7.07
N PHE A 81 -1.30 -18.99 6.21
CA PHE A 81 -2.45 -18.09 6.37
C PHE A 81 -3.52 -18.70 7.30
N PRO A 82 -4.49 -17.90 7.80
CA PRO A 82 -5.60 -18.42 8.60
C PRO A 82 -6.28 -19.62 7.93
N LYS A 83 -6.69 -20.60 8.74
CA LYS A 83 -7.48 -21.73 8.26
C LYS A 83 -8.81 -21.22 7.72
N LEU A 84 -9.21 -21.71 6.55
CA LEU A 84 -10.51 -21.44 5.97
C LEU A 84 -11.62 -22.16 6.72
N GLU A 85 -12.64 -21.39 7.11
CA GLU A 85 -13.80 -21.87 7.86
C GLU A 85 -15.07 -21.16 7.37
N GLY A 86 -16.22 -21.79 7.60
CA GLY A 86 -17.52 -21.27 7.17
C GLY A 86 -17.86 -21.50 5.69
N ASN A 87 -18.94 -20.85 5.25
CA ASN A 87 -19.47 -20.94 3.89
C ASN A 87 -18.68 -20.07 2.88
N ILE A 88 -18.98 -20.22 1.59
CA ILE A 88 -18.30 -19.52 0.48
C ILE A 88 -18.22 -17.99 0.69
N ALA A 89 -19.29 -17.34 1.19
CA ALA A 89 -19.29 -15.91 1.44
C ALA A 89 -18.35 -15.52 2.60
N GLN A 90 -18.30 -16.34 3.66
CA GLN A 90 -17.37 -16.16 4.78
C GLN A 90 -15.92 -16.39 4.34
N GLN A 91 -15.67 -17.39 3.49
CA GLN A 91 -14.35 -17.70 2.92
C GLN A 91 -13.84 -16.56 2.03
N ASN A 92 -14.69 -16.03 1.13
CA ASN A 92 -14.36 -14.86 0.31
C ASN A 92 -14.05 -13.62 1.16
N LYS A 93 -14.86 -13.36 2.20
CA LYS A 93 -14.63 -12.24 3.14
C LYS A 93 -13.31 -12.39 3.89
N MET A 94 -13.00 -13.59 4.39
CA MET A 94 -11.75 -13.89 5.09
C MET A 94 -10.53 -13.66 4.17
N ALA A 95 -10.60 -14.14 2.92
CA ALA A 95 -9.54 -13.94 1.94
C ALA A 95 -9.34 -12.46 1.57
N GLN A 96 -10.42 -11.69 1.44
CA GLN A 96 -10.33 -10.25 1.22
C GLN A 96 -9.68 -9.54 2.42
N GLN A 97 -10.05 -9.90 3.66
CA GLN A 97 -9.45 -9.33 4.87
C GLN A 97 -7.95 -9.61 4.96
N VAL A 98 -7.50 -10.81 4.59
CA VAL A 98 -6.06 -11.15 4.50
C VAL A 98 -5.32 -10.21 3.54
N ILE A 99 -5.87 -9.99 2.34
CA ILE A 99 -5.22 -9.16 1.31
C ILE A 99 -5.24 -7.69 1.71
N ASP A 100 -6.38 -7.19 2.21
CA ASP A 100 -6.51 -5.84 2.73
C ASP A 100 -5.52 -5.57 3.87
N ASN A 101 -5.33 -6.52 4.79
CA ASN A 101 -4.36 -6.41 5.88
C ASN A 101 -2.92 -6.31 5.34
N ILE A 102 -2.57 -7.06 4.30
CA ILE A 102 -1.24 -6.94 3.66
C ILE A 102 -1.09 -5.59 2.96
N LEU A 103 -2.07 -5.18 2.16
CA LEU A 103 -1.99 -3.96 1.35
C LEU A 103 -2.03 -2.67 2.19
N LYS A 104 -2.79 -2.66 3.29
CA LYS A 104 -3.02 -1.48 4.14
C LYS A 104 -2.08 -1.40 5.36
N ASN A 105 -1.19 -2.37 5.55
CA ASN A 105 -0.19 -2.32 6.61
C ASN A 105 0.90 -1.28 6.25
N PRO A 106 1.14 -0.25 7.07
CA PRO A 106 2.08 0.84 6.76
C PRO A 106 3.55 0.39 6.70
N LYS A 107 3.85 -0.82 7.17
CA LYS A 107 5.18 -1.44 7.09
C LYS A 107 5.31 -2.43 5.93
N SER A 108 4.30 -2.54 5.06
CA SER A 108 4.38 -3.40 3.88
C SER A 108 5.32 -2.84 2.82
N VAL A 109 6.13 -3.72 2.23
CA VAL A 109 7.10 -3.37 1.18
C VAL A 109 6.51 -3.72 -0.18
N PHE A 110 6.39 -2.71 -1.04
CA PHE A 110 5.93 -2.83 -2.41
C PHE A 110 7.16 -2.94 -3.35
N ARG A 111 7.17 -3.94 -4.22
CA ARG A 111 8.30 -4.23 -5.11
C ARG A 111 7.84 -4.63 -6.51
N ASN A 112 8.22 -3.85 -7.50
CA ASN A 112 8.02 -4.18 -8.91
C ASN A 112 8.88 -5.40 -9.28
N LEU A 113 8.30 -6.31 -10.06
CA LEU A 113 8.92 -7.52 -10.56
C LEU A 113 9.49 -7.26 -11.96
N HIS A 114 10.51 -8.03 -12.35
CA HIS A 114 11.24 -7.85 -13.61
C HIS A 114 10.37 -8.01 -14.89
N ARG A 115 9.16 -8.54 -14.77
CA ARG A 115 8.15 -8.67 -15.84
C ARG A 115 6.94 -7.73 -15.66
N GLY A 116 7.10 -6.62 -14.94
CA GLY A 116 6.07 -5.59 -14.76
C GLY A 116 5.01 -5.86 -13.67
N GLY A 117 4.90 -7.09 -13.15
CA GLY A 117 4.02 -7.39 -12.01
C GLY A 117 4.47 -6.75 -10.70
N LEU A 118 3.63 -6.82 -9.66
CA LEU A 118 3.88 -6.24 -8.34
C LEU A 118 3.87 -7.33 -7.26
N GLU A 119 4.82 -7.28 -6.33
CA GLU A 119 4.82 -8.06 -5.10
C GLU A 119 4.73 -7.12 -3.89
N VAL A 120 3.80 -7.40 -2.99
CA VAL A 120 3.63 -6.67 -1.71
C VAL A 120 3.86 -7.66 -0.58
N ARG A 121 4.70 -7.29 0.39
CA ARG A 121 5.08 -8.12 1.54
C ARG A 121 4.82 -7.40 2.86
N ALA A 122 4.07 -8.04 3.74
CA ALA A 122 3.88 -7.60 5.12
C ALA A 122 5.11 -7.97 5.99
N PRO A 123 5.26 -7.37 7.20
CA PRO A 123 6.42 -7.62 8.07
C PRO A 123 6.56 -9.05 8.60
N ASP A 124 5.46 -9.81 8.65
CA ASP A 124 5.45 -11.24 8.99
C ASP A 124 5.94 -12.15 7.83
N GLY A 125 6.31 -11.53 6.71
CA GLY A 125 6.76 -12.21 5.49
C GLY A 125 5.62 -12.65 4.58
N THR A 126 4.35 -12.63 5.02
CA THR A 126 3.20 -12.93 4.14
C THR A 126 3.10 -11.88 3.03
N GLY A 127 2.45 -12.23 1.92
CA GLY A 127 2.35 -11.30 0.81
C GLY A 127 1.27 -11.61 -0.21
N VAL A 128 1.18 -10.71 -1.18
CA VAL A 128 0.31 -10.81 -2.36
C VAL A 128 1.11 -10.46 -3.61
N ARG A 129 0.76 -11.09 -4.73
CA ARG A 129 1.30 -10.78 -6.06
C ARG A 129 0.19 -10.38 -7.02
N PHE A 130 0.48 -9.38 -7.84
CA PHE A 130 -0.32 -8.95 -8.97
C PHE A 130 0.48 -9.12 -10.27
N ASN A 131 -0.23 -9.37 -11.36
CA ASN A 131 0.34 -9.45 -12.70
C ASN A 131 0.61 -8.04 -13.26
N ALA A 132 1.23 -7.95 -14.44
CA ALA A 132 1.62 -6.65 -15.03
C ALA A 132 0.44 -5.80 -15.50
N ASP A 133 -0.73 -6.40 -15.68
CA ASP A 133 -2.01 -5.74 -15.99
C ASP A 133 -2.77 -5.29 -14.73
N GLY A 134 -2.21 -5.48 -13.53
CA GLY A 134 -2.85 -5.19 -12.25
C GLY A 134 -3.76 -6.29 -11.72
N SER A 135 -4.04 -7.34 -12.50
CA SER A 135 -4.89 -8.45 -12.04
C SER A 135 -4.25 -9.23 -10.88
N PHE A 136 -5.07 -9.69 -9.94
CA PHE A 136 -4.59 -10.49 -8.81
C PHE A 136 -4.03 -11.84 -9.27
N SER A 137 -2.87 -12.20 -8.74
CA SER A 137 -2.13 -13.42 -9.12
C SER A 137 -2.24 -14.51 -8.05
N THR A 138 -1.76 -14.24 -6.83
CA THR A 138 -1.76 -15.21 -5.71
C THR A 138 -1.40 -14.55 -4.37
N LEU A 139 -1.72 -15.24 -3.27
CA LEU A 139 -1.06 -15.05 -1.98
C LEU A 139 0.37 -15.64 -2.01
N LEU A 140 1.20 -15.21 -1.07
CA LEU A 140 2.58 -15.63 -0.90
C LEU A 140 2.84 -15.96 0.58
N ASP A 141 3.24 -17.20 0.88
CA ASP A 141 3.72 -17.57 2.22
C ASP A 141 5.04 -16.84 2.55
N PRO A 142 5.40 -16.71 3.83
CA PRO A 142 6.71 -16.19 4.25
C PRO A 142 7.87 -16.96 3.60
N LYS A 143 9.01 -16.27 3.46
CA LYS A 143 10.25 -16.91 3.05
C LYS A 143 10.83 -17.64 4.26
N LEU A 144 11.20 -18.90 4.05
CA LEU A 144 12.06 -19.67 4.94
C LEU A 144 13.49 -19.09 4.90
#